data_AF-A0A538HCJ8-F1
#
_entry.id   AF-A0A538HCJ8-F1
#
_cell.length_a   1.000
_cell.length_b   1.000
_cell.length_c   1.000
_cell.angle_alpha   90.00
_cell.angle_beta   90.00
_cell.angle_gamma   90.00
#
_symmetry.space_group_name_H-M   'P 1'
#
loop_
_entity.id
_entity.type
_entity.pdbx_description
1 polymer ?
#
loop_
_entity_poly.entity_id
_entity_poly.type
_entity_poly.pdbx_seq_one_letter_code
_entity_poly.pdbx_strand_id
1 'polypeptide(L)'
;MPADRHAHLALPKRPGWVRVDFHMHTMWSGDATTTPDELSRAVEETGVDVLCITDHGTVNGARELADRLPCRVVVGQEVRTRAGELIGLFLSERLQFGTPADDAAAAIRAQGGLVYVPHPFDPTRHCLREDALVALADGGLIDAIEVFNAKTSLPHLNERARAFAAERGLPGGAGSDAHEPSAIGAAYLEMPDFDGPADFLARMAEGEVVGHAYDRPRAWRARVVPSTKAL
;
A
#
# COMPACT_ATOMS: atom_id res chain seq x y z
N MET A 1 17.58 3.38 -15.97
CA MET A 1 16.39 4.23 -15.83
C MET A 1 15.26 3.43 -15.19
N PRO A 2 14.32 4.07 -14.47
CA PRO A 2 13.15 3.41 -13.89
C PRO A 2 12.34 2.61 -14.92
N ALA A 3 12.18 3.15 -16.14
CA ALA A 3 11.52 2.46 -17.25
C ALA A 3 12.24 1.17 -17.70
N ASP A 4 13.55 1.04 -17.46
CA ASP A 4 14.28 -0.21 -17.72
C ASP A 4 13.96 -1.28 -16.66
N ARG A 5 13.53 -0.86 -15.46
CA ARG A 5 13.11 -1.74 -14.36
C ARG A 5 11.62 -2.07 -14.45
N HIS A 6 10.81 -1.07 -14.79
CA HIS A 6 9.36 -1.13 -14.82
C HIS A 6 8.87 -0.55 -16.15
N ALA A 7 8.76 -1.41 -17.16
CA ALA A 7 8.50 -1.01 -18.54
C ALA A 7 7.19 -0.23 -18.72
N HIS A 8 6.17 -0.52 -17.90
CA HIS A 8 4.88 0.15 -17.92
C HIS A 8 4.95 1.64 -17.58
N LEU A 9 6.00 2.10 -16.90
CA LEU A 9 6.21 3.53 -16.60
C LEU A 9 6.48 4.37 -17.85
N ALA A 10 6.89 3.75 -18.96
CA ALA A 10 7.08 4.44 -20.24
C ALA A 10 5.74 4.79 -20.93
N LEU A 11 4.63 4.20 -20.49
CA LEU A 11 3.31 4.52 -21.03
C LEU A 11 2.85 5.87 -20.48
N PRO A 12 2.19 6.71 -21.30
CA PRO A 12 1.63 7.97 -20.83
C PRO A 12 0.46 7.72 -19.88
N LYS A 13 0.40 8.51 -18.80
CA LYS A 13 -0.75 8.53 -17.89
C LYS A 13 -1.95 9.19 -18.57
N ARG A 14 -3.16 8.69 -18.31
CA ARG A 14 -4.40 9.29 -18.81
C ARG A 14 -4.60 10.72 -18.24
N PRO A 15 -5.08 11.70 -19.04
CA PRO A 15 -5.41 13.03 -18.53
C PRO A 15 -6.49 12.96 -17.44
N GLY A 16 -6.29 13.70 -16.35
CA GLY A 16 -7.20 13.68 -15.19
C GLY A 16 -7.15 12.41 -14.34
N TRP A 17 -6.18 11.52 -14.60
CA TRP A 17 -5.93 10.31 -13.80
C TRP A 17 -4.62 10.46 -13.02
N VAL A 18 -4.50 9.62 -12.00
CA VAL A 18 -3.38 9.57 -11.06
C VAL A 18 -2.91 8.12 -10.92
N ARG A 19 -1.60 7.96 -10.73
CA ARG A 19 -0.97 6.69 -10.36
C ARG A 19 -0.84 6.62 -8.85
N VAL A 20 -1.48 5.64 -8.25
CA VAL A 20 -1.55 5.46 -6.80
C VAL A 20 -0.88 4.14 -6.43
N ASP A 21 0.21 4.19 -5.67
CA ASP A 21 0.83 3.02 -5.05
C ASP A 21 0.24 2.83 -3.64
N PHE A 22 -0.49 1.73 -3.43
CA PHE A 22 -1.29 1.52 -2.23
C PHE A 22 -0.53 0.98 -1.02
N HIS A 23 0.69 0.50 -1.22
CA HIS A 23 1.41 -0.23 -0.19
C HIS A 23 2.90 -0.03 -0.36
N MET A 24 3.54 0.72 0.54
CA MET A 24 4.99 0.88 0.54
C MET A 24 5.55 1.23 1.93
N HIS A 25 6.81 0.89 2.15
CA HIS A 25 7.52 1.01 3.41
C HIS A 25 8.75 1.90 3.32
N THR A 26 8.89 2.77 4.31
CA THR A 26 10.02 3.69 4.49
C THR A 26 10.90 3.21 5.63
N MET A 27 12.02 3.86 5.87
CA MET A 27 12.87 3.59 7.03
C MET A 27 12.17 3.69 8.42
N TRP A 28 10.94 4.20 8.50
CA TRP A 28 10.15 4.22 9.75
C TRP A 28 9.53 2.87 10.11
N SER A 29 9.31 1.99 9.13
CA SER A 29 8.81 0.61 9.34
C SER A 29 9.76 -0.29 10.14
N GLY A 30 11.07 -0.02 10.08
CA GLY A 30 12.12 -0.86 10.68
C GLY A 30 12.59 -2.03 9.80
N ASP A 31 11.91 -2.34 8.70
CA ASP A 31 12.28 -3.41 7.76
C ASP A 31 12.53 -2.92 6.32
N ALA A 32 12.26 -1.65 6.04
CA ALA A 32 12.74 -0.93 4.88
C ALA A 32 13.91 0.01 5.21
N THR A 33 14.70 0.34 4.18
CA THR A 33 15.86 1.26 4.32
C THR A 33 15.76 2.48 3.41
N THR A 34 14.59 2.68 2.80
CA THR A 34 14.29 3.79 1.90
C THR A 34 14.31 5.10 2.68
N THR A 35 15.25 5.99 2.36
CA THR A 35 15.35 7.31 2.97
C THR A 35 14.41 8.32 2.30
N PRO A 36 14.08 9.46 2.94
CA PRO A 36 13.28 10.52 2.32
C PRO A 36 13.81 10.98 0.95
N ASP A 37 15.12 11.16 0.82
CA ASP A 37 15.73 11.65 -0.42
C ASP A 37 15.66 10.59 -1.53
N GLU A 38 15.86 9.32 -1.18
CA GLU A 38 15.71 8.21 -2.12
C GLU A 38 14.26 8.04 -2.56
N LEU A 39 13.31 8.20 -1.64
CA LEU A 39 11.89 8.15 -1.92
C LEU A 39 11.48 9.31 -2.84
N SER A 40 11.89 10.53 -2.54
CA SER A 40 11.64 11.72 -3.38
C SER A 40 12.15 11.48 -4.80
N ARG A 41 13.40 11.00 -4.92
CA ARG A 41 13.98 10.68 -6.23
C ARG A 41 13.18 9.60 -6.95
N ALA A 42 12.82 8.52 -6.27
CA ALA A 42 12.06 7.42 -6.85
C ALA A 42 10.67 7.87 -7.34
N VAL A 43 10.00 8.76 -6.62
CA VAL A 43 8.72 9.37 -7.03
C VAL A 43 8.89 10.17 -8.31
N GLU A 44 9.87 11.08 -8.39
CA GLU A 44 10.15 11.86 -9.61
C GLU A 44 10.47 10.95 -10.81
N GLU A 45 11.27 9.92 -10.55
CA GLU A 45 11.72 8.94 -11.53
C GLU A 45 10.57 8.07 -12.08
N THR A 46 9.58 7.76 -11.26
CA THR A 46 8.47 6.87 -11.62
C THR A 46 7.23 7.61 -12.09
N GLY A 47 7.08 8.89 -11.71
CA GLY A 47 5.88 9.67 -11.97
C GLY A 47 4.66 9.13 -11.22
N VAL A 48 4.86 8.50 -10.05
CA VAL A 48 3.77 8.16 -9.13
C VAL A 48 3.21 9.45 -8.54
N ASP A 49 1.90 9.64 -8.63
CA ASP A 49 1.23 10.88 -8.21
C ASP A 49 0.79 10.83 -6.75
N VAL A 50 0.53 9.62 -6.24
CA VAL A 50 0.05 9.39 -4.88
C VAL A 50 0.74 8.18 -4.28
N LEU A 51 1.34 8.34 -3.11
CA LEU A 51 1.89 7.26 -2.31
C LEU A 51 1.08 7.04 -1.05
N CYS A 52 0.54 5.84 -0.88
CA CYS A 52 0.12 5.36 0.42
C CYS A 52 1.36 4.86 1.17
N ILE A 53 1.85 5.67 2.10
CA ILE A 53 2.96 5.26 2.97
C ILE A 53 2.36 4.49 4.14
N THR A 54 2.67 3.21 4.23
CA THR A 54 1.99 2.24 5.11
C THR A 54 2.99 1.52 6.01
N ASP A 55 3.89 2.29 6.64
CA ASP A 55 4.90 1.75 7.54
C ASP A 55 4.31 0.83 8.63
N HIS A 56 5.04 -0.22 8.98
CA HIS A 56 4.61 -1.13 10.05
C HIS A 56 4.52 -0.42 11.39
N GLY A 57 3.33 -0.44 12.00
CA GLY A 57 3.14 0.02 13.38
C GLY A 57 3.23 1.54 13.60
N THR A 58 3.41 2.36 12.56
CA THR A 58 3.55 3.81 12.69
C THR A 58 2.98 4.56 11.49
N VAL A 59 2.54 5.80 11.72
CA VAL A 59 2.13 6.76 10.68
C VAL A 59 3.13 7.93 10.56
N ASN A 60 4.22 7.91 11.32
CA ASN A 60 5.12 9.06 11.47
C ASN A 60 5.85 9.38 10.16
N GLY A 61 6.33 8.34 9.45
CA GLY A 61 6.98 8.52 8.15
C GLY A 61 6.03 9.18 7.17
N ALA A 62 4.82 8.66 7.05
CA ALA A 62 3.79 9.22 6.17
C ALA A 62 3.44 10.69 6.52
N ARG A 63 3.23 11.00 7.81
CA ARG A 63 2.96 12.36 8.29
C ARG A 63 4.11 13.32 7.98
N GLU A 64 5.36 12.92 8.24
CA GLU A 64 6.53 13.76 8.00
C GLU A 64 6.79 14.00 6.51
N LEU A 65 6.50 13.00 5.68
CA LEU A 65 6.79 13.02 4.24
C LEU A 65 5.68 13.68 3.41
N ALA A 66 4.47 13.85 3.95
CA ALA A 66 3.34 14.43 3.24
C ALA A 66 3.62 15.81 2.63
N ASP A 67 4.38 16.65 3.34
CA ASP A 67 4.75 18.00 2.89
C ASP A 67 6.14 18.07 2.22
N ARG A 68 6.81 16.92 2.06
CA ARG A 68 8.22 16.85 1.60
C ARG A 68 8.39 16.16 0.26
N LEU A 69 7.49 15.25 -0.09
CA LEU A 69 7.56 14.51 -1.33
C LEU A 69 6.94 15.31 -2.49
N PRO A 70 7.40 15.11 -3.73
CA PRO A 70 6.84 15.76 -4.90
C PRO A 70 5.51 15.14 -5.38
N CYS A 71 4.90 14.26 -4.58
CA CYS A 71 3.62 13.61 -4.82
C CYS A 71 2.69 13.80 -3.61
N ARG A 72 1.40 13.50 -3.78
CA ARG A 72 0.48 13.42 -2.64
C ARG A 72 0.83 12.20 -1.80
N VAL A 73 0.68 12.32 -0.49
CA VAL A 73 0.83 11.20 0.44
C VAL A 73 -0.51 10.92 1.10
N VAL A 74 -0.93 9.66 1.04
CA VAL A 74 -2.00 9.14 1.90
C VAL A 74 -1.34 8.60 3.14
N VAL A 75 -1.67 9.18 4.29
CA VAL A 75 -1.18 8.72 5.59
C VAL A 75 -1.80 7.37 5.90
N GLY A 76 -0.98 6.33 5.93
CA GLY A 76 -1.43 4.99 6.27
C GLY A 76 -0.51 4.28 7.25
N GLN A 77 -0.95 3.09 7.65
CA GLN A 77 -0.20 2.19 8.52
C GLN A 77 -0.57 0.75 8.16
N GLU A 78 0.43 -0.10 7.97
CA GLU A 78 0.23 -1.54 8.00
C GLU A 78 0.20 -2.01 9.47
N VAL A 79 -1.01 -2.27 9.94
CA VAL A 79 -1.34 -2.66 11.30
C VAL A 79 -1.24 -4.16 11.43
N ARG A 80 -0.33 -4.63 12.30
CA ARG A 80 -0.30 -6.03 12.67
C ARG A 80 -1.35 -6.34 13.73
N THR A 81 -2.40 -7.04 13.33
CA THR A 81 -3.49 -7.52 14.19
C THR A 81 -3.17 -8.91 14.76
N ARG A 82 -4.05 -9.46 15.59
CA ARG A 82 -3.95 -10.88 16.04
C ARG A 82 -4.22 -11.89 14.94
N ALA A 83 -4.86 -11.48 13.84
CA ALA A 83 -5.26 -12.36 12.75
C ALA A 83 -4.39 -12.21 11.49
N GLY A 84 -3.47 -11.25 11.45
CA GLY A 84 -2.69 -10.87 10.27
C GLY A 84 -2.68 -9.35 10.09
N GLU A 85 -2.32 -8.88 8.91
CA GLU A 85 -2.15 -7.46 8.61
C GLU A 85 -3.40 -6.83 7.97
N LEU A 86 -3.66 -5.58 8.39
CA LEU A 86 -4.61 -4.66 7.77
C LEU A 86 -3.89 -3.36 7.49
N ILE A 87 -4.23 -2.69 6.42
CA ILE A 87 -3.80 -1.31 6.18
C ILE A 87 -4.96 -0.38 6.51
N GLY A 88 -4.70 0.60 7.36
CA GLY A 88 -5.54 1.78 7.49
C GLY A 88 -5.02 2.88 6.57
N LEU A 89 -5.86 3.41 5.69
CA LEU A 89 -5.56 4.57 4.86
C LEU A 89 -6.27 5.82 5.41
N PHE A 90 -5.71 7.00 5.11
CA PHE A 90 -6.21 8.31 5.60
C PHE A 90 -6.28 8.40 7.12
N LEU A 91 -5.27 7.86 7.81
CA LEU A 91 -5.20 7.85 9.26
C LEU A 91 -4.78 9.20 9.82
N SER A 92 -5.37 9.54 10.96
CA SER A 92 -4.94 10.69 11.78
C SER A 92 -4.10 10.24 12.96
N GLU A 93 -4.21 9.00 13.43
CA GLU A 93 -3.49 8.45 14.57
C GLU A 93 -3.08 6.99 14.35
N ARG A 94 -1.98 6.59 15.00
CA ARG A 94 -1.48 5.22 14.90
C ARG A 94 -2.41 4.24 15.60
N LEU A 95 -2.56 3.06 15.02
CA LEU A 95 -3.21 1.92 15.66
C LEU A 95 -2.22 1.09 16.48
N GLN A 96 -2.72 0.45 17.53
CA GLN A 96 -1.92 -0.40 18.42
C GLN A 96 -1.68 -1.78 17.79
N PHE A 97 -0.47 -2.28 18.00
CA PHE A 97 -0.07 -3.64 17.64
C PHE A 97 -0.90 -4.69 18.39
N GLY A 98 -1.25 -5.78 17.72
CA GLY A 98 -1.90 -6.93 18.35
C GLY A 98 -3.34 -6.67 18.77
N THR A 99 -3.98 -5.66 18.17
CA THR A 99 -5.43 -5.41 18.27
C THR A 99 -6.18 -6.52 17.52
N PRO A 100 -7.38 -6.96 17.96
CA PRO A 100 -8.28 -7.77 17.13
C PRO A 100 -8.54 -7.10 15.76
N ALA A 101 -8.76 -7.89 14.72
CA ALA A 101 -8.82 -7.34 13.35
C ALA A 101 -10.11 -6.53 13.11
N ASP A 102 -11.22 -6.94 13.72
CA ASP A 102 -12.48 -6.21 13.79
C ASP A 102 -12.37 -4.89 14.56
N ASP A 103 -11.73 -4.92 15.73
CA ASP A 103 -11.45 -3.71 16.51
C ASP A 103 -10.52 -2.74 15.74
N ALA A 104 -9.51 -3.27 15.04
CA ALA A 104 -8.62 -2.47 14.20
C ALA A 104 -9.38 -1.83 13.02
N ALA A 105 -10.23 -2.59 12.33
CA ALA A 105 -11.09 -2.07 11.26
C ALA A 105 -12.04 -0.97 11.77
N ALA A 106 -12.66 -1.18 12.94
CA ALA A 106 -13.51 -0.19 13.57
C ALA A 106 -12.73 1.08 13.96
N ALA A 107 -11.52 0.93 14.50
CA ALA A 107 -10.65 2.05 14.87
C ALA A 107 -10.14 2.84 13.66
N ILE A 108 -9.89 2.18 12.52
CA ILE A 108 -9.57 2.86 11.25
C ILE A 108 -10.78 3.71 10.80
N ARG A 109 -11.98 3.13 10.75
CA ARG A 109 -13.20 3.83 10.33
C ARG A 109 -13.58 4.97 11.27
N ALA A 110 -13.35 4.82 12.57
CA ALA A 110 -13.60 5.88 13.56
C ALA A 110 -12.76 7.15 13.30
N GLN A 111 -11.66 7.04 12.58
CA GLN A 111 -10.84 8.18 12.13
C GLN A 111 -11.28 8.75 10.77
N GLY A 112 -12.31 8.19 10.14
CA GLY A 112 -12.68 8.50 8.75
C GLY A 112 -11.76 7.83 7.72
N GLY A 113 -10.93 6.88 8.15
CA GLY A 113 -10.02 6.14 7.29
C GLY A 113 -10.70 4.98 6.55
N LEU A 114 -9.95 4.38 5.63
CA LEU A 114 -10.38 3.22 4.84
C LEU A 114 -9.64 1.95 5.28
N VAL A 115 -10.35 0.83 5.36
CA VAL A 115 -9.80 -0.49 5.65
C VAL A 115 -9.41 -1.19 4.36
N TYR A 116 -8.10 -1.31 4.13
CA TYR A 116 -7.50 -2.00 2.99
C TYR A 116 -6.84 -3.30 3.44
N VAL A 117 -7.08 -4.41 2.73
CA VAL A 117 -6.45 -5.70 3.04
C VAL A 117 -5.21 -5.90 2.14
N PRO A 118 -3.99 -5.87 2.68
CA PRO A 118 -2.78 -6.13 1.91
C PRO A 118 -2.59 -7.63 1.64
N HIS A 119 -1.94 -7.94 0.51
CA HIS A 119 -1.44 -9.26 0.09
C HIS A 119 -2.26 -10.47 0.59
N PRO A 120 -3.60 -10.50 0.40
CA PRO A 120 -4.43 -11.59 0.87
C PRO A 120 -3.98 -12.91 0.24
N PHE A 121 -4.06 -13.98 1.03
CA PHE A 121 -3.71 -15.35 0.63
C PHE A 121 -2.22 -15.64 0.42
N ASP A 122 -1.31 -14.68 0.57
CA ASP A 122 0.13 -14.94 0.46
C ASP A 122 0.72 -15.50 1.78
N PRO A 123 1.04 -16.81 1.84
CA PRO A 123 1.51 -17.44 3.08
C PRO A 123 2.95 -17.02 3.45
N THR A 124 3.66 -16.31 2.56
CA THR A 124 5.01 -15.79 2.83
C THR A 124 4.98 -14.40 3.47
N ARG A 125 3.79 -13.79 3.55
CA ARG A 125 3.50 -12.52 4.23
C ARG A 125 2.64 -12.76 5.46
N HIS A 126 2.47 -11.75 6.31
CA HIS A 126 1.58 -11.84 7.47
C HIS A 126 0.14 -11.49 7.09
N CYS A 127 -0.34 -12.05 5.97
CA CYS A 127 -1.70 -11.83 5.47
C CYS A 127 -2.74 -12.21 6.53
N LEU A 128 -3.94 -11.64 6.43
CA LEU A 128 -5.06 -12.08 7.25
C LEU A 128 -5.29 -13.59 7.10
N ARG A 129 -5.52 -14.25 8.23
CA ARG A 129 -6.02 -15.61 8.27
C ARG A 129 -7.37 -15.65 7.56
N GLU A 130 -7.58 -16.69 6.76
CA GLU A 130 -8.69 -16.73 5.80
C GLU A 130 -10.08 -16.68 6.45
N ASP A 131 -10.26 -17.31 7.62
CA ASP A 131 -11.49 -17.21 8.42
C ASP A 131 -11.78 -15.75 8.84
N ALA A 132 -10.75 -15.01 9.26
CA ALA A 132 -10.87 -13.61 9.63
C ALA A 132 -11.11 -12.72 8.41
N LEU A 133 -10.44 -12.97 7.29
CA LEU A 133 -10.69 -12.26 6.03
C LEU A 133 -12.15 -12.39 5.59
N VAL A 134 -12.68 -13.61 5.56
CA VAL A 134 -14.08 -13.88 5.20
C VAL A 134 -15.03 -13.19 6.20
N ALA A 135 -14.79 -13.34 7.50
CA ALA A 135 -15.65 -12.74 8.53
C ALA A 135 -15.68 -11.20 8.45
N LEU A 136 -14.53 -10.55 8.22
CA LEU A 136 -14.47 -9.10 8.04
C LEU A 136 -15.16 -8.63 6.76
N ALA A 137 -15.00 -9.39 5.66
CA ALA A 137 -15.60 -9.03 4.38
C ALA A 137 -17.13 -9.18 4.44
N ASP A 138 -17.63 -10.31 4.95
CA ASP A 138 -19.06 -10.59 5.08
C ASP A 138 -19.71 -9.67 6.14
N GLY A 139 -18.94 -9.19 7.12
CA GLY A 139 -19.34 -8.18 8.09
C GLY A 139 -19.32 -6.73 7.56
N GLY A 140 -18.90 -6.50 6.30
CA GLY A 140 -18.81 -5.16 5.71
C GLY A 140 -17.74 -4.28 6.33
N LEU A 141 -16.71 -4.86 6.94
CA LEU A 141 -15.63 -4.13 7.62
C LEU A 141 -14.46 -3.80 6.70
N ILE A 142 -14.39 -4.38 5.50
CA ILE A 142 -13.36 -4.12 4.48
C ILE A 142 -13.89 -3.12 3.45
N ASP A 143 -13.13 -2.08 3.16
CA ASP A 143 -13.45 -1.11 2.11
C ASP A 143 -12.83 -1.52 0.76
N ALA A 144 -11.59 -2.01 0.77
CA ALA A 144 -10.89 -2.42 -0.44
C ALA A 144 -9.87 -3.54 -0.15
N ILE A 145 -9.44 -4.22 -1.21
CA ILE A 145 -8.51 -5.35 -1.12
C ILE A 145 -7.39 -5.21 -2.13
N GLU A 146 -6.17 -5.59 -1.74
CA GLU A 146 -5.05 -5.67 -2.66
C GLU A 146 -5.25 -6.82 -3.62
N VAL A 147 -5.50 -6.49 -4.88
CA VAL A 147 -5.69 -7.48 -5.96
C VAL A 147 -4.41 -7.71 -6.76
N PHE A 148 -3.39 -6.88 -6.51
CA PHE A 148 -2.07 -7.06 -7.07
C PHE A 148 -0.98 -6.47 -6.17
N ASN A 149 -0.28 -7.35 -5.48
CA ASN A 149 0.96 -7.03 -4.79
C ASN A 149 2.15 -7.38 -5.70
N ALA A 150 3.08 -6.44 -5.92
CA ALA A 150 4.24 -6.68 -6.78
C ALA A 150 5.19 -7.74 -6.21
N LYS A 151 5.29 -7.90 -4.89
CA LYS A 151 6.17 -8.88 -4.27
C LYS A 151 5.59 -10.29 -4.14
N THR A 152 4.29 -10.46 -4.37
CA THR A 152 3.68 -11.79 -4.36
C THR A 152 4.22 -12.63 -5.52
N SER A 153 5.06 -13.61 -5.18
CA SER A 153 5.85 -14.37 -6.15
C SER A 153 5.04 -15.36 -6.98
N LEU A 154 3.87 -15.78 -6.50
CA LEU A 154 3.01 -16.75 -7.17
C LEU A 154 1.79 -16.02 -7.77
N PRO A 155 1.69 -15.88 -9.11
CA PRO A 155 0.62 -15.09 -9.75
C PRO A 155 -0.80 -15.51 -9.36
N HIS A 156 -1.02 -16.80 -9.09
CA HIS A 156 -2.33 -17.33 -8.71
C HIS A 156 -2.86 -16.77 -7.38
N LEU A 157 -2.00 -16.23 -6.51
CA LEU A 157 -2.41 -15.58 -5.27
C LEU A 157 -3.06 -14.23 -5.54
N ASN A 158 -2.49 -13.43 -6.45
CA ASN A 158 -3.12 -12.20 -6.94
C ASN A 158 -4.41 -12.51 -7.74
N GLU A 159 -4.45 -13.60 -8.51
CA GLU A 159 -5.69 -14.05 -9.18
C GLU A 159 -6.78 -14.42 -8.17
N ARG A 160 -6.42 -15.12 -7.09
CA ARG A 160 -7.33 -15.46 -6.00
C ARG A 160 -7.83 -14.21 -5.26
N ALA A 161 -6.96 -13.23 -5.03
CA ALA A 161 -7.34 -11.93 -4.48
C ALA A 161 -8.38 -11.21 -5.36
N ARG A 162 -8.15 -11.16 -6.68
CA ARG A 162 -9.12 -10.61 -7.66
C ARG A 162 -10.45 -11.34 -7.61
N ALA A 163 -10.44 -12.67 -7.59
CA ALA A 163 -11.66 -13.47 -7.55
C ALA A 163 -12.46 -13.19 -6.27
N PHE A 164 -11.79 -13.15 -5.12
CA PHE A 164 -12.41 -12.84 -3.83
C PHE A 164 -13.01 -11.42 -3.81
N ALA A 165 -12.29 -10.44 -4.35
CA ALA A 165 -12.77 -9.07 -4.49
C ALA A 165 -14.03 -8.98 -5.35
N ALA A 166 -14.00 -9.62 -6.53
CA ALA A 166 -15.10 -9.61 -7.49
C ALA A 166 -16.36 -10.31 -6.95
N GLU A 167 -16.21 -11.43 -6.24
CA GLU A 167 -17.32 -12.14 -5.61
C GLU A 167 -18.09 -11.27 -4.60
N ARG A 168 -17.38 -10.36 -3.92
CA ARG A 168 -17.92 -9.51 -2.86
C ARG A 168 -18.16 -8.06 -3.28
N GLY A 169 -17.90 -7.72 -4.55
CA GLY A 169 -18.03 -6.35 -5.05
C GLY A 169 -17.09 -5.34 -4.36
N LEU A 170 -15.93 -5.80 -3.88
CA LEU A 170 -14.93 -4.95 -3.23
C LEU A 170 -14.01 -4.31 -4.29
N PRO A 171 -13.76 -2.98 -4.23
CA PRO A 171 -12.74 -2.33 -5.04
C PRO A 171 -11.35 -2.96 -4.83
N GLY A 172 -10.61 -3.10 -5.93
CA GLY A 172 -9.26 -3.65 -5.94
C GLY A 172 -8.20 -2.55 -5.98
N GLY A 173 -7.20 -2.62 -5.09
CA GLY A 173 -5.99 -1.80 -5.16
C GLY A 173 -4.77 -2.59 -5.63
N ALA A 174 -3.68 -1.88 -5.87
CA ALA A 174 -2.39 -2.47 -6.23
C ALA A 174 -1.24 -1.73 -5.54
N GLY A 175 -0.29 -2.48 -5.00
CA GLY A 175 0.81 -1.96 -4.21
C GLY A 175 2.14 -2.56 -4.63
N SER A 176 3.19 -1.75 -4.59
CA SER A 176 4.56 -2.24 -4.80
C SER A 176 5.06 -3.07 -3.62
N ASP A 177 4.49 -2.86 -2.44
CA ASP A 177 5.00 -3.34 -1.14
C ASP A 177 6.50 -2.99 -1.03
N ALA A 178 6.90 -1.84 -1.56
CA ALA A 178 8.30 -1.49 -1.71
C ALA A 178 8.97 -1.34 -0.34
N HIS A 179 10.10 -2.02 -0.15
CA HIS A 179 10.98 -1.82 1.02
C HIS A 179 12.36 -1.28 0.62
N GLU A 180 12.50 -0.99 -0.67
CA GLU A 180 13.67 -0.37 -1.28
C GLU A 180 13.22 0.56 -2.41
N PRO A 181 14.00 1.61 -2.74
CA PRO A 181 13.59 2.60 -3.73
C PRO A 181 13.35 2.00 -5.13
N SER A 182 14.05 0.92 -5.48
CA SER A 182 13.96 0.26 -6.79
C SER A 182 12.65 -0.48 -7.05
N ALA A 183 11.84 -0.74 -6.02
CA ALA A 183 10.54 -1.40 -6.16
C ALA A 183 9.39 -0.39 -6.34
N ILE A 184 9.61 0.90 -6.06
CA ILE A 184 8.58 1.93 -6.21
C ILE A 184 8.19 2.03 -7.69
N GLY A 185 6.88 2.01 -7.95
CA GLY A 185 6.34 1.98 -9.30
C GLY A 185 6.30 0.58 -9.95
N ALA A 186 6.69 -0.49 -9.24
CA ALA A 186 6.53 -1.86 -9.72
C ALA A 186 5.05 -2.26 -9.91
N ALA A 187 4.18 -1.71 -9.07
CA ALA A 187 2.73 -1.81 -9.18
C ALA A 187 2.06 -0.54 -8.67
N TYR A 188 0.93 -0.19 -9.27
CA TYR A 188 0.05 0.89 -8.85
C TYR A 188 -1.34 0.70 -9.48
N LEU A 189 -2.32 1.41 -8.96
CA LEU A 189 -3.59 1.61 -9.66
C LEU A 189 -3.52 2.93 -10.43
N GLU A 190 -3.80 2.90 -11.73
CA GLU A 190 -4.11 4.12 -12.47
C GLU A 190 -5.62 4.36 -12.35
N MET A 191 -6.03 5.47 -11.76
CA MET A 191 -7.44 5.78 -11.48
C MET A 191 -7.73 7.26 -11.72
N PRO A 192 -9.00 7.67 -11.92
CA PRO A 192 -9.35 9.09 -11.94
C PRO A 192 -8.86 9.81 -10.68
N ASP A 193 -8.49 11.09 -10.81
CA ASP A 193 -8.14 11.90 -9.64
C ASP A 193 -9.32 12.01 -8.65
N PHE A 194 -9.00 12.23 -7.38
CA PHE A 194 -9.94 12.13 -6.26
C PHE A 194 -9.82 13.31 -5.29
N ASP A 195 -10.92 13.55 -4.55
CA ASP A 195 -10.97 14.50 -3.44
C ASP A 195 -11.44 13.85 -2.12
N GLY A 196 -10.48 13.53 -1.25
CA GLY A 196 -10.72 12.95 0.06
C GLY A 196 -11.01 11.43 0.07
N PRO A 197 -11.20 10.82 1.27
CA PRO A 197 -11.24 9.37 1.43
C PRO A 197 -12.44 8.70 0.75
N ALA A 198 -13.62 9.31 0.82
CA ALA A 198 -14.83 8.73 0.24
C ALA A 198 -14.77 8.70 -1.30
N ASP A 199 -14.31 9.80 -1.92
CA ASP A 199 -14.12 9.85 -3.37
C ASP A 199 -12.97 8.94 -3.81
N PHE A 200 -11.87 8.87 -3.04
CA PHE A 200 -10.80 7.91 -3.28
C PHE A 200 -11.34 6.48 -3.45
N LEU A 201 -12.15 6.00 -2.49
CA LEU A 201 -12.77 4.68 -2.58
C LEU A 201 -13.69 4.53 -3.79
N ALA A 202 -14.48 5.56 -4.12
CA ALA A 202 -15.36 5.55 -5.28
C ALA A 202 -14.59 5.46 -6.60
N ARG A 203 -13.50 6.22 -6.74
CA ARG A 203 -12.65 6.25 -7.94
C ARG A 203 -11.85 4.96 -8.12
N MET A 204 -11.52 4.24 -7.04
CA MET A 204 -10.81 2.96 -7.12
C MET A 204 -11.56 1.94 -7.98
N ALA A 205 -12.90 1.94 -7.95
CA ALA A 205 -13.71 1.01 -8.72
C ALA A 205 -13.58 1.21 -10.25
N GLU A 206 -13.15 2.39 -10.69
CA GLU A 206 -12.89 2.72 -12.10
C GLU A 206 -11.42 2.47 -12.50
N GLY A 207 -10.56 2.14 -11.52
CA GLY A 207 -9.13 2.05 -11.69
C GLY A 207 -8.67 0.81 -12.46
N GLU A 208 -7.49 0.93 -13.08
CA GLU A 208 -6.82 -0.15 -13.77
C GLU A 208 -5.51 -0.50 -13.05
N VAL A 209 -5.35 -1.78 -12.72
CA VAL A 209 -4.12 -2.29 -12.11
C VAL A 209 -3.01 -2.31 -13.16
N VAL A 210 -1.90 -1.64 -12.86
CA VAL A 210 -0.71 -1.62 -13.72
C VAL A 210 0.48 -2.07 -12.89
N GLY A 211 1.16 -3.13 -13.34
CA GLY A 211 2.34 -3.61 -12.64
C GLY A 211 2.85 -4.95 -13.14
N HIS A 212 3.93 -5.43 -12.52
CA HIS A 212 4.50 -6.75 -12.71
C HIS A 212 5.10 -7.25 -11.39
N ALA A 213 5.37 -8.55 -11.32
CA ALA A 213 6.05 -9.13 -10.17
C ALA A 213 7.48 -8.55 -10.03
N TYR A 214 7.81 -8.06 -8.85
CA TYR A 214 9.10 -7.48 -8.51
C TYR A 214 9.45 -7.79 -7.05
N ASP A 215 10.21 -8.86 -6.84
CA ASP A 215 10.83 -9.19 -5.54
C ASP A 215 12.29 -9.58 -5.76
N ARG A 216 13.11 -8.59 -6.14
CA ARG A 216 14.53 -8.84 -6.38
C ARG A 216 15.26 -9.00 -5.05
N PRO A 217 16.20 -9.95 -4.94
CA PRO A 217 17.06 -10.03 -3.76
C PRO A 217 17.77 -8.69 -3.52
N ARG A 218 17.64 -8.16 -2.30
CA ARG A 218 18.30 -6.91 -1.93
C ARG A 218 19.80 -7.09 -2.05
N ALA A 219 20.46 -6.27 -2.86
CA ALA A 219 21.91 -6.27 -2.93
C ALA A 219 22.48 -5.66 -1.63
N TRP A 220 23.11 -6.47 -0.78
CA TRP A 220 23.67 -5.99 0.48
C TRP A 220 24.75 -4.93 0.22
N ARG A 221 24.59 -3.75 0.85
CA ARG A 221 25.56 -2.66 0.82
C ARG A 221 25.56 -1.95 2.17
N ALA A 222 26.74 -1.60 2.67
CA ALA A 222 26.85 -0.74 3.85
C ALA A 222 26.26 0.64 3.51
N ARG A 223 25.36 1.12 4.37
CA ARG A 223 24.69 2.42 4.21
C ARG A 223 24.35 3.01 5.56
N VAL A 224 24.28 4.35 5.62
CA VAL A 224 23.82 5.08 6.81
C VAL A 224 22.34 5.34 6.62
N VAL A 225 21.51 4.73 7.46
CA VAL A 225 20.08 5.06 7.58
C VAL A 225 19.95 5.99 8.77
N PRO A 226 19.41 7.22 8.61
CA PRO A 226 19.19 8.13 9.73
C PRO A 226 18.36 7.46 10.84
N SER A 227 18.49 7.92 12.08
CA SER A 227 17.52 7.53 13.11
C SER A 227 16.18 8.20 12.83
N THR A 228 15.11 7.46 12.97
CA THR A 228 13.75 8.02 12.99
C THR A 228 13.43 8.52 14.39
N LYS A 229 12.63 9.58 14.49
CA LYS A 229 12.11 10.01 15.80
C LYS A 229 11.21 8.90 16.34
N ALA A 230 11.53 8.39 17.53
CA ALA A 230 10.68 7.43 18.21
C ALA A 230 9.39 8.13 18.70
N LEU A 231 8.25 7.49 18.41
CA LEU A 231 7.00 7.62 19.16
C LEU A 231 6.35 6.24 19.28
#